data_AF-A0A6V8PJQ7-F1
#
_entry.id   AF-A0A6V8PJQ7-F1
#
_cell.length_a   1.000
_cell.length_b   1.000
_cell.length_c   1.000
_cell.angle_alpha   90.00
_cell.angle_beta   90.00
_cell.angle_gamma   90.00
#
_symmetry.space_group_name_H-M   'P 1'
#
loop_
_entity.id
_entity.type
_entity.pdbx_description
1 polymer ?
#
loop_
_entity_poly.entity_id
_entity_poly.type
_entity_poly.pdbx_seq_one_letter_code
_entity_poly.pdbx_strand_id
1 'polypeptide(L)'
;IEQNSELAKPILMLSCGDPLLRQDIFELAAYGTKKGLRVVMSPNGTLLTPEVVERIKMAGVSRISVSLDGSSPEVHDSFRQAAGSFKAAVRGLTYARQGNLSFQINTTVTRRNLHDLSSMLNTVVDLDAVTWDVFMLVPTGRGKIEDEVTPQEYEEVLNWIHEVSRTAPIRIKVTCAPHYMRIVRQKAKERRDSGKDSQHPISYSKRFGSETRWASPISSVDNYFQAHPSCCSDSDGFEPIARSDDLGSTLKSFFGSLKSVSSEQENGRNAGASAHQSFRRGCLAGTGFCFVSHIGDVQPCGYLNLIAGNTRRQPFGEIYLESELFRNLRDVSRLGGKCGYCEYRMICGGCRARAYGVQGNYLAEEPYCIYQPRKGEENSRL
;
A
#
# COMPACT_ATOMS: atom_id res chain seq x y z
N ILE A 1 -9.57 10.08 -15.36
CA ILE A 1 -8.09 10.09 -15.55
C ILE A 1 -7.64 11.45 -16.08
N GLU A 2 -8.16 11.89 -17.23
CA GLU A 2 -7.83 13.20 -17.84
C GLU A 2 -7.90 14.39 -16.87
N GLN A 3 -9.09 14.63 -16.32
CA GLN A 3 -9.34 15.74 -15.38
C GLN A 3 -8.41 15.70 -14.16
N ASN A 4 -8.00 14.51 -13.73
CA ASN A 4 -7.10 14.35 -12.60
C ASN A 4 -5.65 14.67 -12.99
N SER A 5 -5.19 14.24 -14.17
CA SER A 5 -3.83 14.53 -14.67
C SER A 5 -3.60 16.01 -14.99
N GLU A 6 -4.65 16.74 -15.34
CA GLU A 6 -4.62 18.19 -15.53
C GLU A 6 -4.56 18.94 -14.18
N LEU A 7 -5.27 18.42 -13.17
CA LEU A 7 -5.31 19.01 -11.83
C LEU A 7 -4.01 18.76 -11.05
N ALA A 8 -3.47 17.54 -11.11
CA ALA A 8 -2.30 17.11 -10.36
C ALA A 8 -1.65 15.85 -10.98
N LYS A 9 -0.52 15.40 -10.42
CA LYS A 9 0.13 14.12 -10.79
C LYS A 9 0.15 13.12 -9.64
N PRO A 10 -1.01 12.68 -9.12
CA PRO A 10 -1.04 11.71 -8.03
C PRO A 10 -0.70 10.30 -8.53
N ILE A 11 -0.56 9.38 -7.58
CA ILE A 11 -0.57 7.95 -7.87
C ILE A 11 -2.00 7.55 -8.26
N LEU A 12 -2.17 6.93 -9.43
CA LEU A 12 -3.44 6.33 -9.84
C LEU A 12 -3.46 4.86 -9.42
N MET A 13 -4.31 4.52 -8.46
CA MET A 13 -4.47 3.14 -7.99
C MET A 13 -5.73 2.51 -8.61
N LEU A 14 -5.53 1.42 -9.36
CA LEU A 14 -6.61 0.59 -9.90
C LEU A 14 -6.91 -0.55 -8.91
N SER A 15 -8.08 -0.51 -8.27
CA SER A 15 -8.45 -1.42 -7.16
C SER A 15 -9.98 -1.66 -7.11
N CYS A 16 -10.57 -1.73 -5.91
CA CYS A 16 -11.95 -2.14 -5.56
C CYS A 16 -12.10 -3.65 -5.37
N GLY A 17 -12.86 -4.31 -6.27
CA GLY A 17 -12.88 -5.77 -6.35
C GLY A 17 -11.54 -6.26 -6.90
N ASP A 18 -11.58 -7.21 -7.84
CA ASP A 18 -10.37 -7.51 -8.61
C ASP A 18 -10.35 -6.69 -9.92
N PRO A 19 -9.37 -5.79 -10.11
CA PRO A 19 -9.24 -5.02 -11.34
C PRO A 19 -9.02 -5.89 -12.58
N LEU A 20 -8.45 -7.09 -12.46
CA LEU A 20 -8.20 -8.00 -13.58
C LEU A 20 -9.47 -8.63 -14.14
N LEU A 21 -10.60 -8.55 -13.43
CA LEU A 21 -11.91 -8.98 -13.96
C LEU A 21 -12.50 -7.98 -14.97
N ARG A 22 -11.94 -6.77 -15.04
CA ARG A 22 -12.43 -5.72 -15.94
C ARG A 22 -11.71 -5.80 -17.30
N GLN A 23 -12.49 -5.90 -18.38
CA GLN A 23 -11.95 -6.16 -19.73
C GLN A 23 -10.99 -5.08 -20.26
N ASP A 24 -11.31 -3.81 -20.02
CA ASP A 24 -10.54 -2.63 -20.46
C ASP A 24 -9.47 -2.17 -19.45
N ILE A 25 -9.14 -2.99 -18.43
CA ILE A 25 -8.25 -2.54 -17.34
C ILE A 25 -6.85 -2.15 -17.81
N PHE A 26 -6.29 -2.88 -18.78
CA PHE A 26 -4.97 -2.61 -19.32
C PHE A 26 -4.96 -1.35 -20.17
N GLU A 27 -6.05 -1.04 -20.87
CA GLU A 27 -6.22 0.21 -21.63
C GLU A 27 -6.28 1.40 -20.68
N LEU A 28 -7.04 1.30 -19.59
CA LEU A 28 -7.12 2.34 -18.55
C LEU A 28 -5.76 2.59 -17.89
N ALA A 29 -5.02 1.52 -17.58
CA ALA A 29 -3.66 1.62 -17.04
C ALA A 29 -2.70 2.30 -18.03
N ALA A 30 -2.69 1.85 -19.29
CA ALA A 30 -1.86 2.44 -20.34
C ALA A 30 -2.20 3.92 -20.57
N TYR A 31 -3.50 4.27 -20.55
CA TYR A 31 -3.96 5.65 -20.67
C TYR A 31 -3.45 6.51 -19.51
N GLY A 32 -3.56 6.03 -18.27
CA GLY A 32 -3.02 6.73 -17.09
C GLY A 32 -1.51 6.96 -17.18
N THR A 33 -0.77 5.93 -17.58
CA THR A 33 0.69 6.01 -17.80
C THR A 33 1.03 7.05 -18.89
N LYS A 34 0.32 7.02 -20.02
CA LYS A 34 0.50 7.99 -21.12
C LYS A 34 0.24 9.43 -20.68
N LYS A 35 -0.65 9.64 -19.71
CA LYS A 35 -0.93 10.95 -19.10
C LYS A 35 0.09 11.36 -18.04
N GLY A 36 1.16 10.58 -17.85
CA GLY A 36 2.24 10.87 -16.91
C GLY A 36 1.89 10.58 -15.45
N LEU A 37 0.83 9.82 -15.19
CA LEU A 37 0.49 9.36 -13.84
C LEU A 37 1.31 8.14 -13.47
N ARG A 38 1.71 8.04 -12.20
CA ARG A 38 2.25 6.79 -11.67
C ARG A 38 1.10 5.83 -11.42
N VAL A 39 0.93 4.85 -12.30
CA VAL A 39 -0.13 3.83 -12.18
C VAL A 39 0.34 2.67 -11.31
N VAL A 40 -0.51 2.23 -10.40
CA VAL A 40 -0.38 1.02 -9.58
C VAL A 40 -1.69 0.24 -9.62
N MET A 41 -1.63 -1.07 -9.36
CA MET A 41 -2.81 -1.94 -9.41
C MET A 41 -2.86 -2.84 -8.17
N SER A 42 -4.06 -3.18 -7.69
CA SER A 42 -4.23 -4.08 -6.55
C SER A 42 -5.12 -5.28 -6.88
N PRO A 43 -4.58 -6.30 -7.56
CA PRO A 43 -5.29 -7.56 -7.79
C PRO A 43 -5.28 -8.44 -6.54
N ASN A 44 -6.19 -9.42 -6.47
CA ASN A 44 -6.18 -10.41 -5.38
C ASN A 44 -5.04 -11.43 -5.51
N GLY A 45 -4.38 -11.49 -6.68
CA GLY A 45 -3.24 -12.34 -6.97
C GLY A 45 -3.57 -13.68 -7.64
N THR A 46 -4.83 -14.14 -7.59
CA THR A 46 -5.22 -15.47 -8.08
C THR A 46 -5.28 -15.57 -9.60
N LEU A 47 -5.53 -14.45 -10.28
CA LEU A 47 -5.59 -14.33 -11.74
C LEU A 47 -4.25 -13.94 -12.39
N LEU A 48 -3.17 -13.89 -11.61
CA LEU A 48 -1.84 -13.61 -12.17
C LEU A 48 -1.30 -14.87 -12.86
N THR A 49 -0.97 -14.72 -14.14
CA THR A 49 -0.22 -15.66 -14.98
C THR A 49 0.96 -14.91 -15.60
N PRO A 50 1.96 -15.59 -16.21
CA PRO A 50 3.04 -14.92 -16.92
C PRO A 50 2.53 -13.93 -17.99
N GLU A 51 1.49 -14.29 -18.73
CA GLU A 51 0.88 -13.45 -19.77
C GLU A 51 0.21 -12.21 -19.15
N VAL A 52 -0.51 -12.38 -18.05
CA VAL A 52 -1.14 -11.26 -17.32
C VAL A 52 -0.08 -10.32 -16.75
N VAL A 53 0.99 -10.86 -16.16
CA VAL A 53 2.12 -10.07 -15.64
C VAL A 53 2.75 -9.21 -16.75
N GLU A 54 2.95 -9.79 -17.94
CA GLU A 54 3.49 -9.02 -19.06
C GLU A 54 2.52 -7.95 -19.54
N ARG A 55 1.21 -8.23 -19.62
CA ARG A 55 0.20 -7.21 -19.93
C ARG A 55 0.16 -6.07 -18.92
N ILE A 56 0.32 -6.37 -17.63
CA ILE A 56 0.42 -5.34 -16.56
C ILE A 56 1.62 -4.43 -16.82
N LYS A 57 2.79 -5.00 -17.15
CA LYS A 57 4.01 -4.25 -17.44
C LYS A 57 3.91 -3.42 -18.72
N MET A 58 3.40 -4.00 -19.81
CA MET A 58 3.19 -3.30 -21.07
C MET A 58 2.24 -2.10 -20.92
N ALA A 59 1.26 -2.19 -20.01
CA ALA A 59 0.37 -1.08 -19.68
C ALA A 59 1.05 0.02 -18.82
N GLY A 60 2.31 -0.16 -18.43
CA GLY A 60 3.09 0.80 -17.64
C GLY A 60 2.76 0.83 -16.16
N VAL A 61 2.12 -0.22 -15.63
CA VAL A 61 1.85 -0.34 -14.19
C VAL A 61 3.17 -0.52 -13.45
N SER A 62 3.48 0.42 -12.55
CA SER A 62 4.78 0.48 -11.87
C SER A 62 4.95 -0.54 -10.75
N ARG A 63 3.84 -1.00 -10.15
CA ARG A 63 3.81 -1.92 -9.02
C ARG A 63 2.42 -2.51 -8.83
N ILE A 64 2.35 -3.77 -8.42
CA ILE A 64 1.12 -4.39 -7.93
C ILE A 64 1.07 -4.49 -6.40
N SER A 65 -0.13 -4.61 -5.86
CA SER A 65 -0.37 -4.77 -4.43
C SER A 65 -1.32 -5.95 -4.23
N VAL A 66 -0.78 -7.06 -3.74
CA VAL A 66 -1.52 -8.30 -3.54
C VAL A 66 -1.82 -8.46 -2.06
N SER A 67 -2.97 -9.05 -1.78
CA SER A 67 -3.51 -9.11 -0.44
C SER A 67 -3.29 -10.50 0.16
N LEU A 68 -2.54 -10.59 1.25
CA LEU A 68 -2.35 -11.80 2.04
C LEU A 68 -2.68 -11.50 3.51
N ASP A 69 -3.78 -12.06 4.02
CA ASP A 69 -4.24 -11.86 5.41
C ASP A 69 -3.88 -12.99 6.38
N GLY A 70 -2.98 -13.88 5.98
CA GLY A 70 -2.47 -14.97 6.79
C GLY A 70 -1.19 -15.53 6.22
N SER A 71 -0.31 -16.03 7.08
CA SER A 71 1.00 -16.60 6.75
C SER A 71 0.91 -18.00 6.14
N SER A 72 -0.25 -18.65 6.24
CA SER A 72 -0.54 -19.99 5.74
C SER A 72 -1.92 -20.06 5.06
N PRO A 73 -2.23 -21.12 4.29
CA PRO A 73 -3.55 -21.33 3.69
C PRO A 73 -4.64 -21.40 4.74
N GLU A 74 -4.39 -22.06 5.87
CA GLU A 74 -5.39 -22.25 6.91
C GLU A 74 -5.88 -20.90 7.44
N VAL A 75 -4.95 -19.97 7.71
CA VAL A 75 -5.29 -18.63 8.19
C VAL A 75 -5.86 -17.78 7.06
N HIS A 76 -5.20 -17.73 5.90
CA HIS A 76 -5.56 -16.86 4.79
C HIS A 76 -6.89 -17.26 4.12
N ASP A 77 -7.07 -18.53 3.78
CA ASP A 77 -8.28 -19.01 3.10
C ASP A 77 -9.49 -18.93 4.04
N SER A 78 -9.30 -19.21 5.33
CA SER A 78 -10.31 -18.95 6.36
C SER A 78 -10.65 -17.47 6.42
N PHE A 79 -9.66 -16.57 6.46
CA PHE A 79 -9.91 -15.13 6.45
C PHE A 79 -10.71 -14.69 5.22
N ARG A 80 -10.26 -15.11 4.03
CA ARG A 80 -10.80 -14.71 2.73
C ARG A 80 -12.09 -15.41 2.34
N GLN A 81 -12.46 -16.49 3.05
CA GLN A 81 -13.58 -17.37 2.73
C GLN A 81 -13.45 -17.92 1.29
N ALA A 82 -12.23 -18.30 0.91
CA ALA A 82 -11.90 -18.76 -0.44
C ALA A 82 -10.82 -19.85 -0.38
N ALA A 83 -11.23 -21.11 -0.47
CA ALA A 83 -10.30 -22.25 -0.45
C ALA A 83 -9.32 -22.18 -1.62
N GLY A 84 -8.04 -22.42 -1.34
CA GLY A 84 -6.94 -22.39 -2.31
C GLY A 84 -6.45 -20.99 -2.68
N SER A 85 -7.02 -19.93 -2.10
CA SER A 85 -6.69 -18.54 -2.45
C SER A 85 -5.26 -18.17 -2.10
N PHE A 86 -4.73 -18.65 -0.98
CA PHE A 86 -3.34 -18.45 -0.57
C PHE A 86 -2.37 -19.03 -1.60
N LYS A 87 -2.56 -20.30 -1.96
CA LYS A 87 -1.70 -21.00 -2.94
C LYS A 87 -1.74 -20.30 -4.29
N ALA A 88 -2.93 -19.89 -4.74
CA ALA A 88 -3.09 -19.17 -6.00
C ALA A 88 -2.42 -17.79 -5.98
N ALA A 89 -2.57 -17.02 -4.91
CA ALA A 89 -1.93 -15.71 -4.77
C ALA A 89 -0.40 -15.81 -4.69
N VAL A 90 0.15 -16.76 -3.92
CA VAL A 90 1.61 -17.01 -3.83
C VAL A 90 2.19 -17.44 -5.18
N ARG A 91 1.48 -18.32 -5.92
CA ARG A 91 1.85 -18.67 -7.30
C ARG A 91 1.86 -17.41 -8.20
N GLY A 92 0.83 -16.58 -8.11
CA GLY A 92 0.75 -15.31 -8.83
C GLY A 92 1.91 -14.36 -8.54
N LEU A 93 2.30 -14.25 -7.28
CA LEU A 93 3.47 -13.47 -6.84
C LEU A 93 4.78 -14.04 -7.36
N THR A 94 4.89 -15.37 -7.47
CA THR A 94 6.04 -16.04 -8.10
C THR A 94 6.18 -15.63 -9.57
N TYR A 95 5.08 -15.60 -10.33
CA TYR A 95 5.10 -15.10 -11.72
C TYR A 95 5.43 -13.61 -11.79
N ALA A 96 4.91 -12.79 -10.87
CA ALA A 96 5.25 -11.36 -10.82
C ALA A 96 6.75 -11.16 -10.63
N ARG A 97 7.37 -11.91 -9.71
CA ARG A 97 8.83 -11.90 -9.50
C ARG A 97 9.60 -12.32 -10.75
N GLN A 98 9.24 -13.45 -11.36
CA GLN A 98 9.88 -13.94 -12.59
C GLN A 98 9.76 -12.95 -13.75
N GLY A 99 8.63 -12.25 -13.84
CA GLY A 99 8.39 -11.19 -14.83
C GLY A 99 9.04 -9.84 -14.50
N ASN A 100 9.80 -9.72 -13.41
CA ASN A 100 10.35 -8.46 -12.88
C ASN A 100 9.29 -7.38 -12.58
N LEU A 101 8.09 -7.78 -12.17
CA LEU A 101 7.03 -6.90 -11.71
C LEU A 101 7.07 -6.77 -10.18
N SER A 102 7.52 -5.61 -9.69
CA SER A 102 7.57 -5.37 -8.25
C SER A 102 6.19 -5.43 -7.60
N PHE A 103 6.12 -5.97 -6.39
CA PHE A 103 4.87 -6.05 -5.63
C PHE A 103 5.04 -5.72 -4.15
N GLN A 104 3.96 -5.22 -3.56
CA GLN A 104 3.79 -5.11 -2.11
C GLN A 104 2.72 -6.10 -1.64
N ILE A 105 2.80 -6.50 -0.38
CA ILE A 105 1.79 -7.35 0.26
C ILE A 105 0.98 -6.53 1.26
N ASN A 106 -0.34 -6.65 1.20
CA ASN A 106 -1.27 -5.99 2.12
C ASN A 106 -1.91 -7.01 3.06
N THR A 107 -1.92 -6.71 4.35
CA THR A 107 -2.53 -7.55 5.40
C THR A 107 -3.49 -6.71 6.24
N THR A 108 -4.73 -7.15 6.38
CA THR A 108 -5.73 -6.52 7.26
C THR A 108 -5.71 -7.17 8.63
N VAL A 109 -5.44 -6.39 9.66
CA VAL A 109 -5.40 -6.86 11.05
C VAL A 109 -6.81 -6.98 11.62
N THR A 110 -7.11 -8.16 12.16
CA THR A 110 -8.38 -8.50 12.82
C THR A 110 -8.10 -9.42 14.00
N ARG A 111 -9.12 -9.70 14.83
CA ARG A 111 -9.03 -10.72 15.89
C ARG A 111 -8.67 -12.10 15.35
N ARG A 112 -9.01 -12.39 14.08
CA ARG A 112 -8.84 -13.70 13.45
C ARG A 112 -7.40 -14.02 13.08
N ASN A 113 -6.55 -13.01 12.88
CA ASN A 113 -5.16 -13.17 12.45
C ASN A 113 -4.14 -12.38 13.28
N LEU A 114 -4.56 -11.74 14.38
CA LEU A 114 -3.67 -10.97 15.25
C LEU A 114 -2.46 -11.78 15.74
N HIS A 115 -2.69 -13.05 16.08
CA HIS A 115 -1.66 -13.98 16.54
C HIS A 115 -0.63 -14.35 15.45
N ASP A 116 -0.96 -14.11 14.18
CA ASP A 116 -0.19 -14.54 13.02
C ASP A 116 0.72 -13.44 12.44
N LEU A 117 0.62 -12.18 12.92
CA LEU A 117 1.33 -11.04 12.32
C LEU A 117 2.86 -11.21 12.26
N SER A 118 3.45 -11.85 13.26
CA SER A 118 4.90 -12.12 13.27
C SER A 118 5.29 -13.12 12.18
N SER A 119 4.49 -14.18 11.99
CA SER A 119 4.69 -15.15 10.91
C SER A 119 4.44 -14.52 9.55
N MET A 120 3.43 -13.66 9.44
CA MET A 120 3.12 -12.91 8.22
C MET A 120 4.30 -12.04 7.79
N LEU A 121 4.99 -11.36 8.72
CA LEU A 121 6.21 -10.60 8.40
C LEU A 121 7.27 -11.49 7.73
N ASN A 122 7.50 -12.70 8.26
CA ASN A 122 8.45 -13.65 7.67
C ASN A 122 8.01 -14.06 6.26
N THR A 123 6.74 -14.43 6.09
CA THR A 123 6.17 -14.77 4.77
C THR A 123 6.36 -13.64 3.76
N VAL A 124 6.13 -12.38 4.15
CA VAL A 124 6.29 -11.24 3.25
C VAL A 124 7.76 -11.04 2.85
N VAL A 125 8.69 -11.25 3.77
CA VAL A 125 10.14 -11.18 3.50
C VAL A 125 10.56 -12.32 2.56
N ASP A 126 10.12 -13.55 2.82
CA ASP A 126 10.47 -14.73 2.02
C ASP A 126 9.94 -14.67 0.60
N LEU A 127 8.79 -14.01 0.41
CA LEU A 127 8.21 -13.75 -0.90
C LEU A 127 8.93 -12.63 -1.66
N ASP A 128 9.94 -11.96 -1.09
CA ASP A 128 10.69 -10.86 -1.70
C ASP A 128 9.78 -9.66 -2.08
N ALA A 129 8.78 -9.38 -1.24
CA ALA A 129 7.97 -8.19 -1.41
C ALA A 129 8.80 -6.93 -1.12
N VAL A 130 8.54 -5.85 -1.86
CA VAL A 130 9.28 -4.58 -1.65
C VAL A 130 8.75 -3.77 -0.47
N THR A 131 7.55 -4.08 0.01
CA THR A 131 6.87 -3.39 1.12
C THR A 131 5.79 -4.30 1.71
N TRP A 132 5.68 -4.31 3.04
CA TRP A 132 4.51 -4.83 3.76
C TRP A 132 3.61 -3.67 4.17
N ASP A 133 2.34 -3.69 3.80
CA ASP A 133 1.36 -2.67 4.14
C ASP A 133 0.31 -3.27 5.09
N VAL A 134 0.34 -2.82 6.34
CA VAL A 134 -0.52 -3.34 7.41
C VAL A 134 -1.72 -2.43 7.56
N PHE A 135 -2.89 -2.94 7.19
CA PHE A 135 -4.17 -2.25 7.28
C PHE A 135 -4.81 -2.54 8.61
N MET A 136 -5.11 -1.52 9.39
CA MET A 136 -6.03 -1.70 10.51
C MET A 136 -7.45 -1.72 9.96
N LEU A 137 -8.24 -2.75 10.32
CA LEU A 137 -9.62 -2.91 9.87
C LEU A 137 -10.40 -1.59 10.04
N VAL A 138 -11.28 -1.24 9.11
CA VAL A 138 -12.30 -0.20 9.29
C VAL A 138 -13.64 -0.90 9.01
N PRO A 139 -14.56 -0.99 9.97
CA PRO A 139 -15.75 -1.85 9.90
C PRO A 139 -16.79 -1.28 8.93
N THR A 140 -16.50 -1.42 7.64
CA THR A 140 -17.32 -0.92 6.53
C THR A 140 -17.37 -1.96 5.43
N GLY A 141 -18.47 -1.98 4.66
CA GLY A 141 -18.69 -2.99 3.63
C GLY A 141 -18.76 -4.40 4.22
N ARG A 142 -17.79 -5.26 3.86
CA ARG A 142 -17.69 -6.64 4.39
C ARG A 142 -17.02 -6.73 5.77
N GLY A 143 -16.36 -5.66 6.22
CA GLY A 143 -15.72 -5.61 7.52
C GLY A 143 -16.75 -5.53 8.64
N LYS A 144 -16.59 -6.40 9.64
CA LYS A 144 -17.50 -6.53 10.78
C LYS A 144 -16.88 -5.95 12.04
N ILE A 145 -17.70 -5.33 12.90
CA ILE A 145 -17.24 -4.76 14.18
C ILE A 145 -16.70 -5.88 15.08
N GLU A 146 -17.29 -7.07 15.00
CA GLU A 146 -16.92 -8.24 15.79
C GLU A 146 -15.51 -8.77 15.44
N ASP A 147 -15.01 -8.47 14.25
CA ASP A 147 -13.67 -8.86 13.79
C ASP A 147 -12.60 -7.85 14.24
N GLU A 148 -12.98 -6.70 14.80
CA GLU A 148 -12.02 -5.68 15.22
C GLU A 148 -11.27 -6.08 16.48
N VAL A 149 -9.97 -5.82 16.49
CA VAL A 149 -9.17 -5.85 17.72
C VAL A 149 -9.65 -4.76 18.69
N THR A 150 -9.47 -4.96 19.99
CA THR A 150 -9.81 -3.96 20.99
C THR A 150 -8.95 -2.69 20.82
N PRO A 151 -9.38 -1.52 21.34
CA PRO A 151 -8.56 -0.30 21.29
C PRO A 151 -7.17 -0.47 21.92
N GLN A 152 -7.04 -1.34 22.93
CA GLN A 152 -5.77 -1.66 23.57
C GLN A 152 -4.87 -2.51 22.65
N GLU A 153 -5.40 -3.62 22.12
CA GLU A 153 -4.68 -4.46 21.12
C GLU A 153 -4.30 -3.63 19.88
N TYR A 154 -5.15 -2.70 19.44
CA TYR A 154 -4.86 -1.78 18.34
C TYR A 154 -3.59 -0.96 18.62
N GLU A 155 -3.51 -0.34 19.80
CA GLU A 155 -2.34 0.45 20.21
C GLU A 155 -1.07 -0.44 20.33
N GLU A 156 -1.22 -1.65 20.86
CA GLU A 156 -0.14 -2.63 20.99
C GLU A 156 0.41 -3.05 19.63
N VAL A 157 -0.47 -3.35 18.66
CA VAL A 157 -0.09 -3.66 17.28
C VAL A 157 0.70 -2.50 16.67
N LEU A 158 0.26 -1.26 16.86
CA LEU A 158 0.97 -0.11 16.29
C LEU A 158 2.35 0.12 16.92
N ASN A 159 2.47 -0.09 18.23
CA ASN A 159 3.78 -0.02 18.91
C ASN A 159 4.69 -1.16 18.46
N TRP A 160 4.16 -2.38 18.34
CA TRP A 160 4.89 -3.52 17.80
C TRP A 160 5.39 -3.24 16.38
N ILE A 161 4.52 -2.75 15.47
CA ILE A 161 4.90 -2.36 14.11
C ILE A 161 6.02 -1.30 14.14
N HIS A 162 5.93 -0.30 15.03
CA HIS A 162 6.99 0.69 15.17
C HIS A 162 8.33 0.04 15.51
N GLU A 163 8.38 -0.86 16.49
CA GLU A 163 9.62 -1.52 16.88
C GLU A 163 10.17 -2.43 15.78
N VAL A 164 9.35 -3.30 15.17
CA VAL A 164 9.82 -4.22 14.12
C VAL A 164 10.22 -3.48 12.85
N SER A 165 9.57 -2.35 12.51
CA SER A 165 9.92 -1.55 11.32
C SER A 165 11.33 -0.96 11.36
N ARG A 166 11.98 -0.95 12.53
CA ARG A 166 13.35 -0.45 12.71
C ARG A 166 14.41 -1.47 12.30
N THR A 167 14.10 -2.76 12.41
CA THR A 167 15.06 -3.85 12.21
C THR A 167 14.69 -4.75 11.04
N ALA A 168 13.42 -4.76 10.62
CA ALA A 168 12.96 -5.56 9.50
C ALA A 168 13.74 -5.24 8.21
N PRO A 169 14.07 -6.25 7.39
CA PRO A 169 14.77 -6.05 6.12
C PRO A 169 13.88 -5.44 5.03
N ILE A 170 12.58 -5.26 5.32
CA ILE A 170 11.56 -4.75 4.42
C ILE A 170 10.94 -3.46 4.97
N ARG A 171 10.51 -2.58 4.08
CA ARG A 171 9.71 -1.42 4.46
C ARG A 171 8.33 -1.86 4.95
N ILE A 172 7.96 -1.42 6.15
CA ILE A 172 6.61 -1.62 6.70
C ILE A 172 5.84 -0.31 6.66
N LYS A 173 4.60 -0.36 6.19
CA LYS A 173 3.65 0.76 6.19
C LYS A 173 2.45 0.41 7.04
N VAL A 174 1.79 1.43 7.54
CA VAL A 174 0.53 1.30 8.28
C VAL A 174 -0.53 2.12 7.57
N THR A 175 -1.64 1.49 7.26
CA THR A 175 -2.78 2.08 6.57
C THR A 175 -4.03 2.01 7.46
N CYS A 176 -4.92 3.01 7.32
CA CYS A 176 -6.12 3.16 8.14
C CYS A 176 -5.87 3.35 9.65
N ALA A 177 -4.64 3.72 10.03
CA ALA A 177 -4.26 3.97 11.42
C ALA A 177 -3.51 5.29 11.63
N PRO A 178 -4.21 6.44 11.61
CA PRO A 178 -3.58 7.74 11.81
C PRO A 178 -2.83 7.88 13.14
N HIS A 179 -3.22 7.09 14.15
CA HIS A 179 -2.53 6.97 15.45
C HIS A 179 -1.05 6.62 15.32
N TYR A 180 -0.66 5.89 14.27
CA TYR A 180 0.72 5.50 14.07
C TYR A 180 1.65 6.72 13.98
N MET A 181 1.19 7.83 13.38
CA MET A 181 1.97 9.07 13.33
C MET A 181 2.16 9.71 14.71
N ARG A 182 1.19 9.56 15.61
CA ARG A 182 1.32 9.98 17.02
C ARG A 182 2.41 9.14 17.70
N ILE A 183 2.31 7.82 17.61
CA ILE A 183 3.26 6.88 18.24
C ILE A 183 4.69 7.15 17.75
N VAL A 184 4.88 7.34 16.44
CA VAL A 184 6.19 7.70 15.86
C VAL A 184 6.76 8.97 16.50
N ARG A 185 5.93 10.00 16.75
CA ARG A 185 6.39 11.22 17.43
C ARG A 185 6.67 11.02 18.92
N GLN A 186 5.84 10.25 19.62
CA GLN A 186 6.04 9.92 21.03
C GLN A 186 7.37 9.18 21.22
N LYS A 187 7.61 8.13 20.43
CA LYS A 187 8.86 7.35 20.44
C LYS A 187 10.07 8.18 20.06
N ALA A 188 9.94 9.08 19.08
CA ALA A 188 11.03 9.99 18.73
C ALA A 188 11.39 10.94 19.88
N LYS A 189 10.39 11.46 20.62
CA LYS A 189 10.60 12.30 21.79
C LYS A 189 11.24 11.52 22.95
N GLU A 190 10.69 10.35 23.29
CA GLU A 190 11.24 9.47 24.35
C GLU A 190 12.72 9.15 24.11
N ARG A 191 13.11 8.90 22.86
CA ARG A 191 14.51 8.64 22.50
C ARG A 191 15.40 9.85 22.72
N ARG A 192 14.96 11.03 22.29
CA ARG A 192 15.67 12.30 22.51
C ARG A 192 15.86 12.57 24.00
N ASP A 193 14.79 12.42 24.78
CA ASP A 193 14.79 12.64 26.23
C ASP A 193 15.68 11.61 26.96
N SER A 194 15.77 10.37 26.45
CA SER A 194 16.64 9.32 26.99
C SER A 194 18.12 9.41 26.59
N GLY A 195 18.52 10.41 25.79
CA GLY A 195 19.90 10.58 25.32
C GLY A 195 20.39 9.52 24.32
N LYS A 196 19.49 8.70 23.75
CA LYS A 196 19.82 7.62 22.79
C LYS A 196 19.91 8.08 21.33
N ASP A 197 20.05 9.39 21.08
CA ASP A 197 19.99 10.02 19.74
C ASP A 197 21.28 9.83 18.90
N SER A 198 22.23 9.01 19.37
CA SER A 198 23.52 8.74 18.70
C SER A 198 23.46 7.69 17.58
N GLN A 199 22.29 7.14 17.25
CA GLN A 199 22.10 6.27 16.07
C GLN A 199 21.14 6.94 15.08
N HIS A 200 21.74 7.47 14.01
CA HIS A 200 21.10 8.22 12.93
C HIS A 200 19.78 7.63 12.41
N PRO A 201 18.89 8.49 11.86
CA PRO A 201 17.72 8.01 11.13
C PRO A 201 18.19 7.12 9.98
N ILE A 202 17.62 5.92 9.87
CA ILE A 202 17.89 5.01 8.76
C ILE A 202 17.52 5.76 7.48
N SER A 203 18.54 6.24 6.75
CA SER A 203 18.35 6.76 5.41
C SER A 203 17.97 5.55 4.56
N TYR A 204 16.75 5.51 4.06
CA TYR A 204 16.25 4.50 3.13
C TYR A 204 17.01 4.50 1.78
N SER A 205 18.10 5.26 1.63
CA SER A 205 18.84 5.49 0.38
C SER A 205 20.09 4.62 0.18
N LYS A 206 20.46 3.72 1.10
CA LYS A 206 21.76 3.01 1.02
C LYS A 206 21.74 1.47 0.85
N ARG A 207 20.59 0.84 0.58
CA ARG A 207 20.53 -0.63 0.36
C ARG A 207 20.13 -1.11 -1.02
N PHE A 208 19.71 -0.22 -1.92
CA PHE A 208 19.52 -0.54 -3.33
C PHE A 208 20.69 0.04 -4.13
N GLY A 209 21.83 -0.64 -4.06
CA GLY A 209 22.91 -0.41 -5.02
C GLY A 209 22.43 -0.78 -6.42
N SER A 210 22.78 0.03 -7.40
CA SER A 210 22.42 -0.09 -8.82
C SER A 210 23.01 -1.31 -9.54
N GLU A 211 23.47 -2.33 -8.81
CA GLU A 211 24.04 -3.56 -9.36
C GLU A 211 23.76 -4.72 -8.39
N THR A 212 22.62 -5.40 -8.54
CA THR A 212 22.42 -6.70 -7.86
C THR A 212 22.63 -7.81 -8.87
N ARG A 213 23.85 -8.33 -8.81
CA ARG A 213 24.33 -9.56 -9.44
C ARG A 213 23.43 -10.71 -8.98
N TRP A 214 22.69 -11.30 -9.91
CA TRP A 214 21.93 -12.52 -9.70
C TRP A 214 22.89 -13.66 -9.34
N ALA A 215 22.95 -14.05 -8.07
CA ALA A 215 23.57 -15.30 -7.65
C ALA A 215 23.15 -15.68 -6.22
N SER A 216 22.07 -16.46 -6.10
CA SER A 216 22.06 -17.76 -5.39
C SER A 216 20.63 -18.33 -5.35
N PRO A 217 20.43 -19.64 -5.61
CA PRO A 217 19.11 -20.26 -5.56
C PRO A 217 18.73 -20.53 -4.09
N ILE A 218 17.66 -19.92 -3.60
CA ILE A 218 17.08 -20.26 -2.30
C ILE A 218 15.99 -21.32 -2.53
N SER A 219 16.25 -22.49 -1.97
CA SER A 219 15.50 -23.76 -2.05
C SER A 219 14.25 -23.81 -1.17
N SER A 220 13.53 -22.70 -0.95
CA SER A 220 12.40 -22.65 0.00
C SER A 220 11.00 -22.60 -0.62
N VAL A 221 10.87 -22.46 -1.95
CA VAL A 221 9.56 -22.51 -2.62
C VAL A 221 9.14 -23.95 -2.96
N ASP A 222 10.10 -24.85 -3.19
CA ASP A 222 9.83 -26.25 -3.56
C ASP A 222 9.28 -27.09 -2.40
N ASN A 223 9.62 -26.75 -1.15
CA ASN A 223 9.13 -27.46 0.03
C ASN A 223 7.63 -27.26 0.28
N TYR A 224 7.03 -26.22 -0.32
CA TYR A 224 5.60 -25.95 -0.15
C TYR A 224 4.72 -26.90 -0.99
N PHE A 225 5.26 -27.50 -2.04
CA PHE A 225 4.54 -28.43 -2.93
C PHE A 225 4.81 -29.91 -2.64
N GLN A 226 5.78 -30.24 -1.77
CA GLN A 226 6.18 -31.63 -1.49
C GLN A 226 5.51 -32.28 -0.27
N ALA A 227 4.69 -31.55 0.49
CA ALA A 227 3.88 -32.13 1.57
C ALA A 227 2.45 -32.40 1.05
N HIS A 228 2.13 -33.69 0.87
CA HIS A 228 0.82 -34.33 0.60
C HIS A 228 0.69 -35.04 -0.77
N PRO A 229 1.16 -36.31 -0.89
CA PRO A 229 0.80 -37.19 -1.98
C PRO A 229 -0.47 -37.97 -1.62
N SER A 230 -1.62 -37.65 -2.22
CA SER A 230 -2.74 -38.58 -2.49
C SER A 230 -4.02 -37.83 -2.86
N CYS A 231 -4.23 -37.61 -4.15
CA CYS A 231 -5.54 -37.69 -4.81
C CYS A 231 -5.37 -37.21 -6.24
N CYS A 232 -5.27 -38.18 -7.15
CA CYS A 232 -5.72 -38.19 -8.55
C CYS A 232 -4.92 -39.29 -9.26
N SER A 233 -5.35 -40.53 -9.07
CA SER A 233 -5.16 -41.56 -10.07
C SER A 233 -6.22 -41.37 -11.16
N ASP A 234 -5.82 -41.71 -12.39
CA ASP A 234 -6.65 -41.94 -13.57
C ASP A 234 -7.20 -40.66 -14.24
N SER A 235 -7.12 -40.44 -15.55
CA SER A 235 -6.50 -41.16 -16.67
C SER A 235 -6.50 -40.20 -17.88
N ASP A 236 -5.76 -40.59 -18.92
CA ASP A 236 -5.95 -40.22 -20.32
C ASP A 236 -5.32 -38.93 -20.86
N GLY A 237 -4.07 -39.12 -21.33
CA GLY A 237 -3.83 -39.07 -22.77
C GLY A 237 -3.41 -37.73 -23.36
N PHE A 238 -2.10 -37.52 -23.52
CA PHE A 238 -1.53 -36.91 -24.72
C PHE A 238 -0.02 -37.26 -24.81
N GLU A 239 0.38 -37.85 -25.95
CA GLU A 239 1.76 -38.25 -26.25
C GLU A 239 2.71 -37.07 -26.50
N PRO A 240 4.03 -37.24 -26.28
CA PRO A 240 5.03 -36.16 -26.39
C PRO A 240 5.53 -36.00 -27.83
N ILE A 241 5.63 -34.76 -28.31
CA ILE A 241 6.35 -34.43 -29.56
C ILE A 241 7.74 -33.88 -29.24
N ALA A 242 8.67 -34.36 -30.05
CA ALA A 242 10.12 -34.37 -29.94
C ALA A 242 10.84 -33.02 -29.70
N ARG A 243 11.99 -33.17 -29.04
CA ARG A 243 13.13 -32.25 -29.09
C ARG A 243 13.59 -32.04 -30.53
N SER A 244 13.99 -30.80 -30.85
CA SER A 244 15.07 -30.54 -31.80
C SER A 244 15.89 -29.37 -31.29
N ASP A 245 17.18 -29.65 -31.15
CA ASP A 245 18.24 -28.70 -30.90
C ASP A 245 18.40 -27.69 -32.05
N ASP A 246 19.05 -26.59 -31.68
CA ASP A 246 20.02 -25.82 -32.50
C ASP A 246 19.62 -24.41 -32.98
N LEU A 247 20.69 -23.60 -33.00
CA LEU A 247 20.90 -22.25 -33.54
C LEU A 247 20.72 -21.05 -32.61
N GLY A 248 21.85 -20.72 -31.97
CA GLY A 248 22.20 -19.37 -31.57
C GLY A 248 22.59 -18.43 -32.73
N SER A 249 23.07 -17.24 -32.33
CA SER A 249 23.39 -16.03 -33.12
C SER A 249 22.14 -15.19 -33.45
N THR A 250 21.98 -13.93 -33.04
CA THR A 250 22.94 -12.82 -33.16
C THR A 250 22.50 -11.64 -32.26
N LEU A 251 23.31 -11.30 -31.26
CA LEU A 251 23.22 -10.06 -30.46
C LEU A 251 24.53 -9.26 -30.69
N LYS A 252 24.57 -8.39 -31.70
CA LYS A 252 25.64 -7.39 -31.91
C LYS A 252 25.19 -6.32 -32.92
N SER A 253 24.47 -5.29 -32.48
CA SER A 253 24.45 -3.98 -33.17
C SER A 253 23.66 -2.91 -32.39
N PHE A 254 24.05 -2.50 -31.18
CA PHE A 254 23.46 -1.28 -30.59
C PHE A 254 24.37 -0.51 -29.61
N PHE A 255 25.69 -0.66 -29.72
CA PHE A 255 26.66 0.21 -29.07
C PHE A 255 27.43 1.01 -30.12
N GLY A 256 27.13 2.30 -30.22
CA GLY A 256 27.87 3.22 -31.08
C GLY A 256 27.24 4.60 -31.14
N SER A 257 27.56 5.45 -30.16
CA SER A 257 28.07 6.82 -30.39
C SER A 257 28.08 7.61 -29.07
N LEU A 258 29.24 7.60 -28.43
CA LEU A 258 29.64 8.58 -27.42
C LEU A 258 30.42 9.67 -28.15
N LYS A 259 29.94 10.92 -28.11
CA LYS A 259 30.79 12.10 -28.26
C LYS A 259 30.48 13.13 -27.19
N SER A 260 31.57 13.56 -26.58
CA SER A 260 31.79 14.58 -25.56
C SER A 260 31.20 15.95 -25.93
N VAL A 261 30.58 16.62 -24.95
CA VAL A 261 30.63 18.08 -24.82
C VAL A 261 30.92 18.41 -23.36
N SER A 262 31.88 19.31 -23.21
CA SER A 262 32.58 19.75 -22.01
C SER A 262 31.77 20.63 -21.08
N SER A 263 32.27 20.66 -19.84
CA SER A 263 31.97 21.50 -18.69
C SER A 263 31.67 22.97 -18.96
N GLU A 264 30.59 23.47 -18.37
CA GLU A 264 30.53 24.79 -17.74
C GLU A 264 29.87 24.66 -16.36
N GLN A 265 30.62 25.08 -15.34
CA GLN A 265 30.17 25.22 -13.97
C GLN A 265 29.37 26.52 -13.86
N GLU A 266 28.10 26.44 -13.44
CA GLU A 266 27.47 27.56 -12.74
C GLU A 266 26.77 27.06 -11.47
N ASN A 267 27.13 27.74 -10.38
CA ASN A 267 26.72 27.50 -9.02
C ASN A 267 25.27 27.89 -8.77
N GLY A 268 24.59 27.04 -7.99
CA GLY A 268 23.81 27.52 -6.84
C GLY A 268 22.35 27.92 -7.10
N ARG A 269 21.45 26.96 -6.89
CA ARG A 269 20.40 27.02 -5.85
C ARG A 269 19.63 25.71 -5.84
N ASN A 270 19.54 25.11 -4.65
CA ASN A 270 18.90 23.84 -4.34
C ASN A 270 17.49 23.70 -4.97
N ALA A 271 17.40 22.93 -6.06
CA ALA A 271 16.16 22.37 -6.59
C ALA A 271 15.97 20.89 -6.15
N GLY A 272 16.47 20.55 -4.95
CA GLY A 272 16.38 19.22 -4.34
C GLY A 272 15.19 19.03 -3.39
N ALA A 273 14.08 19.70 -3.64
CA ALA A 273 12.85 19.57 -2.85
C ALA A 273 11.73 18.95 -3.70
N SER A 274 11.91 17.70 -4.12
CA SER A 274 10.85 16.94 -4.79
C SER A 274 10.85 15.50 -4.30
N ALA A 275 9.66 15.02 -3.91
CA ALA A 275 9.31 13.65 -3.50
C ALA A 275 9.49 13.19 -2.04
N HIS A 276 10.13 13.93 -1.13
CA HIS A 276 10.31 13.48 0.27
C HIS A 276 9.34 14.11 1.32
N GLN A 277 8.36 14.92 0.92
CA GLN A 277 7.50 15.70 1.85
C GLN A 277 6.07 15.17 2.06
N SER A 278 5.66 14.08 1.41
CA SER A 278 4.22 13.73 1.29
C SER A 278 3.63 12.79 2.36
N PHE A 279 4.16 12.75 3.59
CA PHE A 279 3.49 12.07 4.72
C PHE A 279 3.68 12.86 6.02
N ARG A 280 3.05 14.04 6.12
CA ARG A 280 2.99 14.81 7.39
C ARG A 280 1.70 14.60 8.19
N ARG A 281 0.69 13.92 7.62
CA ARG A 281 -0.60 13.62 8.25
C ARG A 281 -0.90 12.12 8.25
N GLY A 282 -1.61 11.66 9.28
CA GLY A 282 -2.00 10.28 9.48
C GLY A 282 -3.22 9.90 8.65
N CYS A 283 -4.30 10.70 8.68
CA CYS A 283 -5.42 10.52 7.76
C CYS A 283 -5.20 11.37 6.48
N LEU A 284 -5.27 10.73 5.31
CA LEU A 284 -5.12 11.39 4.01
C LEU A 284 -6.46 11.68 3.31
N ALA A 285 -7.58 11.28 3.92
CA ALA A 285 -8.91 11.43 3.36
C ALA A 285 -9.20 12.90 3.03
N GLY A 286 -9.38 13.20 1.75
CA GLY A 286 -9.65 14.55 1.27
C GLY A 286 -8.45 15.52 1.23
N THR A 287 -7.31 15.19 1.85
CA THR A 287 -6.12 16.06 1.88
C THR A 287 -5.03 15.65 0.88
N GLY A 288 -4.98 14.36 0.54
CA GLY A 288 -3.99 13.81 -0.41
C GLY A 288 -4.43 12.48 -1.03
N PHE A 289 -5.65 12.06 -0.71
CA PHE A 289 -6.28 10.85 -1.23
C PHE A 289 -7.75 11.15 -1.54
N CYS A 290 -8.28 10.53 -2.58
CA CYS A 290 -9.71 10.43 -2.84
C CYS A 290 -9.98 9.09 -3.54
N PHE A 291 -11.23 8.68 -3.50
CA PHE A 291 -11.74 7.49 -4.13
C PHE A 291 -12.76 7.90 -5.20
N VAL A 292 -12.68 7.28 -6.38
CA VAL A 292 -13.69 7.44 -7.43
C VAL A 292 -14.28 6.05 -7.72
N SER A 293 -15.58 5.91 -7.53
CA SER A 293 -16.28 4.64 -7.75
C SER A 293 -16.42 4.33 -9.24
N HIS A 294 -16.81 3.08 -9.56
CA HIS A 294 -17.05 2.64 -10.94
C HIS A 294 -18.21 3.40 -11.64
N ILE A 295 -19.12 4.00 -10.86
CA ILE A 295 -20.20 4.87 -11.37
C ILE A 295 -19.84 6.37 -11.31
N GLY A 296 -18.61 6.71 -10.91
CA GLY A 296 -18.08 8.06 -10.93
C GLY A 296 -18.27 8.87 -9.65
N ASP A 297 -18.83 8.29 -8.58
CA ASP A 297 -18.98 8.97 -7.30
C ASP A 297 -17.62 9.24 -6.68
N VAL A 298 -17.43 10.45 -6.18
CA VAL A 298 -16.18 10.90 -5.54
C VAL A 298 -16.37 10.89 -4.03
N GLN A 299 -15.48 10.20 -3.34
CA GLN A 299 -15.47 10.07 -1.89
C GLN A 299 -14.08 10.43 -1.34
N PRO A 300 -13.96 10.91 -0.10
CA PRO A 300 -12.65 11.28 0.45
C PRO A 300 -11.73 10.08 0.71
N CYS A 301 -12.30 8.90 0.93
CA CYS A 301 -11.60 7.63 1.14
C CYS A 301 -12.54 6.46 0.82
N GLY A 302 -12.01 5.31 0.41
CA GLY A 302 -12.82 4.12 0.12
C GLY A 302 -13.57 3.54 1.32
N TYR A 303 -13.22 3.94 2.54
CA TYR A 303 -13.93 3.55 3.77
C TYR A 303 -14.85 4.64 4.32
N LEU A 304 -14.76 5.88 3.82
CA LEU A 304 -15.64 6.97 4.25
C LEU A 304 -16.75 7.12 3.21
N ASN A 305 -17.88 6.44 3.45
CA ASN A 305 -19.01 6.38 2.52
C ASN A 305 -19.84 7.68 2.49
N LEU A 306 -19.18 8.79 2.19
CA LEU A 306 -19.79 10.11 1.99
C LEU A 306 -19.46 10.57 0.58
N ILE A 307 -20.49 10.83 -0.21
CA ILE A 307 -20.37 11.26 -1.61
C ILE A 307 -20.24 12.79 -1.63
N ALA A 308 -19.14 13.28 -2.19
CA ALA A 308 -18.91 14.71 -2.39
C ALA A 308 -19.48 15.22 -3.73
N GLY A 309 -19.65 14.32 -4.70
CA GLY A 309 -20.10 14.64 -6.05
C GLY A 309 -19.89 13.46 -7.00
N ASN A 310 -20.19 13.65 -8.28
CA ASN A 310 -20.03 12.60 -9.31
C ASN A 310 -19.35 13.16 -10.57
N THR A 311 -18.25 12.54 -10.98
CA THR A 311 -17.39 12.97 -12.12
C THR A 311 -18.07 12.91 -13.49
N ARG A 312 -19.22 12.23 -13.61
CA ARG A 312 -20.03 12.20 -14.83
C ARG A 312 -20.95 13.42 -14.94
N ARG A 313 -21.12 14.17 -13.86
CA ARG A 313 -22.05 15.30 -13.75
C ARG A 313 -21.36 16.63 -13.44
N GLN A 314 -20.21 16.59 -12.78
CA GLN A 314 -19.47 17.76 -12.33
C GLN A 314 -17.95 17.55 -12.55
N PRO A 315 -17.19 18.61 -12.91
CA PRO A 315 -15.74 18.53 -13.01
C PRO A 315 -15.10 18.02 -11.71
N PHE A 316 -14.18 17.07 -11.82
CA PHE A 316 -13.49 16.45 -10.69
C PHE A 316 -12.76 17.48 -9.83
N GLY A 317 -12.13 18.49 -10.46
CA GLY A 317 -11.44 19.56 -9.74
C GLY A 317 -12.35 20.35 -8.82
N GLU A 318 -13.57 20.66 -9.26
CA GLU A 318 -14.58 21.36 -8.47
C GLU A 318 -15.02 20.50 -7.27
N ILE A 319 -15.33 19.22 -7.51
CA ILE A 319 -15.70 18.29 -6.44
C ILE A 319 -14.58 18.19 -5.39
N TYR A 320 -13.34 17.99 -5.84
CA TYR A 320 -12.21 17.77 -4.94
C TYR A 320 -11.81 19.05 -4.19
N LEU A 321 -11.74 20.20 -4.86
CA LEU A 321 -11.25 21.44 -4.26
C LEU A 321 -12.32 22.17 -3.45
N GLU A 322 -13.56 22.17 -3.93
CA GLU A 322 -14.57 23.14 -3.48
C GLU A 322 -15.70 22.52 -2.67
N SER A 323 -15.95 21.21 -2.80
CA SER A 323 -17.02 20.58 -2.03
C SER A 323 -16.84 20.77 -0.52
N GLU A 324 -17.96 21.01 0.15
CA GLU A 324 -17.98 21.25 1.60
C GLU A 324 -17.29 20.11 2.35
N LEU A 325 -17.57 18.86 1.96
CA LEU A 325 -16.98 17.66 2.56
C LEU A 325 -15.44 17.68 2.51
N PHE A 326 -14.85 17.97 1.34
CA PHE A 326 -13.39 17.99 1.22
C PHE A 326 -12.76 19.20 1.92
N ARG A 327 -13.39 20.38 1.89
CA ARG A 327 -12.93 21.56 2.65
C ARG A 327 -12.95 21.30 4.16
N ASN A 328 -14.03 20.70 4.65
CA ASN A 328 -14.21 20.32 6.04
C ASN A 328 -13.13 19.33 6.52
N LEU A 329 -12.78 18.33 5.70
CA LEU A 329 -11.76 17.34 6.04
C LEU A 329 -10.33 17.90 6.04
N ARG A 330 -10.07 18.95 5.26
CA ARG A 330 -8.76 19.63 5.24
C ARG A 330 -8.58 20.52 6.48
N ASP A 331 -9.67 21.11 6.97
CA ASP A 331 -9.70 21.98 8.13
C ASP A 331 -9.69 21.20 9.47
N VAL A 332 -8.50 21.07 10.02
CA VAL A 332 -8.26 20.41 11.32
C VAL A 332 -8.79 21.17 12.53
N SER A 333 -9.10 22.46 12.39
CA SER A 333 -9.71 23.22 13.49
C SER A 333 -11.13 22.74 13.79
N ARG A 334 -11.78 22.08 12.83
CA ARG A 334 -13.14 21.55 12.94
C ARG A 334 -13.21 20.17 13.58
N LEU A 335 -12.08 19.56 13.92
CA LEU A 335 -12.07 18.28 14.63
C LEU A 335 -12.71 18.46 16.01
N GLY A 336 -13.66 17.60 16.34
CA GLY A 336 -14.34 17.57 17.63
C GLY A 336 -13.70 16.61 18.63
N GLY A 337 -14.28 16.57 19.84
CA GLY A 337 -13.83 15.74 20.96
C GLY A 337 -12.35 15.96 21.29
N LYS A 338 -11.67 14.91 21.74
CA LYS A 338 -10.25 14.99 22.08
C LYS A 338 -9.35 15.28 20.89
N CYS A 339 -9.75 14.89 19.68
CA CYS A 339 -9.00 15.20 18.47
C CYS A 339 -8.92 16.71 18.20
N GLY A 340 -9.90 17.49 18.65
CA GLY A 340 -9.92 18.96 18.47
C GLY A 340 -8.84 19.70 19.24
N TYR A 341 -8.56 19.28 20.48
CA TYR A 341 -7.56 19.91 21.35
C TYR A 341 -6.25 19.12 21.48
N CYS A 342 -6.14 17.94 20.85
CA CYS A 342 -4.95 17.11 20.93
C CYS A 342 -3.70 17.79 20.35
N GLU A 343 -2.59 17.71 21.06
CA GLU A 343 -1.29 18.24 20.62
C GLU A 343 -0.78 17.55 19.32
N TYR A 344 -1.33 16.38 18.97
CA TYR A 344 -1.01 15.64 17.75
C TYR A 344 -2.03 15.81 16.63
N ARG A 345 -3.04 16.70 16.77
CA ARG A 345 -4.13 16.86 15.78
C ARG A 345 -3.65 17.13 14.36
N MET A 346 -2.53 17.86 14.21
CA MET A 346 -1.97 18.25 12.91
C MET A 346 -1.36 17.07 12.14
N ILE A 347 -0.94 16.02 12.84
CA ILE A 347 -0.20 14.88 12.25
C ILE A 347 -0.95 13.56 12.35
N CYS A 348 -1.89 13.43 13.28
CA CYS A 348 -2.69 12.22 13.48
C CYS A 348 -4.11 12.52 13.02
N GLY A 349 -4.84 13.33 13.79
CA GLY A 349 -6.21 13.74 13.47
C GLY A 349 -7.25 12.61 13.53
N GLY A 350 -6.88 11.34 13.75
CA GLY A 350 -7.81 10.21 13.81
C GLY A 350 -8.39 9.79 12.45
N CYS A 351 -8.96 8.57 12.36
CA CYS A 351 -9.55 8.07 11.12
C CYS A 351 -10.97 8.62 10.93
N ARG A 352 -11.15 9.46 9.91
CA ARG A 352 -12.43 10.12 9.65
C ARG A 352 -13.54 9.12 9.27
N ALA A 353 -13.17 8.00 8.65
CA ALA A 353 -14.09 6.89 8.35
C ALA A 353 -14.63 6.21 9.61
N ARG A 354 -13.78 5.97 10.61
CA ARG A 354 -14.18 5.36 11.89
C ARG A 354 -15.01 6.33 12.74
N ALA A 355 -14.60 7.59 12.83
CA ALA A 355 -15.38 8.63 13.49
C ALA A 355 -16.80 8.69 12.92
N TYR A 356 -16.94 8.67 11.58
CA TYR A 356 -18.24 8.62 10.93
C TYR A 356 -19.00 7.32 11.18
N GLY A 357 -18.36 6.16 11.02
CA GLY A 357 -19.00 4.86 11.17
C GLY A 357 -19.57 4.60 12.56
N VAL A 358 -18.93 5.14 13.60
CA VAL A 358 -19.37 4.95 15.00
C VAL A 358 -20.27 6.07 15.49
N GLN A 359 -19.95 7.33 15.16
CA GLN A 359 -20.62 8.50 15.75
C GLN A 359 -21.56 9.22 14.79
N GLY A 360 -21.63 8.81 13.52
CA GLY A 360 -22.38 9.51 12.47
C GLY A 360 -21.77 10.86 12.08
N ASN A 361 -20.62 11.24 12.63
CA ASN A 361 -19.96 12.52 12.39
C ASN A 361 -18.48 12.31 12.02
N TYR A 362 -18.14 12.56 10.76
CA TYR A 362 -16.78 12.40 10.23
C TYR A 362 -15.75 13.38 10.82
N LEU A 363 -16.20 14.42 11.53
CA LEU A 363 -15.34 15.37 12.25
C LEU A 363 -15.21 15.07 13.75
N ALA A 364 -15.92 14.06 14.27
CA ALA A 364 -15.81 13.68 15.66
C ALA A 364 -14.43 13.07 16.01
N GLU A 365 -14.20 12.83 17.30
CA GLU A 365 -12.97 12.15 17.72
C GLU A 365 -12.90 10.71 17.22
N GLU A 366 -11.68 10.19 17.10
CA GLU A 366 -11.48 8.79 16.74
C GLU A 366 -11.79 7.87 17.93
N PRO A 367 -12.84 7.02 17.85
CA PRO A 367 -13.28 6.19 18.97
C PRO A 367 -12.23 5.18 19.43
N TYR A 368 -11.34 4.72 18.53
CA TYR A 368 -10.33 3.69 18.86
C TYR A 368 -9.04 4.26 19.45
N CYS A 369 -8.95 5.58 19.61
CA CYS A 369 -7.78 6.20 20.22
C CYS A 369 -7.84 6.04 21.74
N ILE A 370 -6.95 5.27 22.37
CA ILE A 370 -6.90 5.21 23.85
C ILE A 370 -6.12 6.37 24.49
N TYR A 371 -5.34 7.09 23.68
CA TYR A 371 -4.56 8.22 24.16
C TYR A 371 -5.45 9.36 24.66
N GLN A 372 -5.09 9.88 25.83
CA GLN A 372 -5.69 11.07 26.43
C GLN A 372 -4.74 12.25 26.20
N PRO A 373 -5.15 13.26 25.40
CA PRO A 373 -4.34 14.45 25.21
C PRO A 373 -4.20 15.22 26.51
N ARG A 374 -3.08 15.91 26.68
CA ARG A 374 -2.92 16.86 27.78
C ARG A 374 -3.95 17.96 27.56
N LYS A 375 -4.93 18.10 28.48
CA LYS A 375 -5.84 19.27 28.43
C LYS A 375 -4.94 20.51 28.47
N GLY A 376 -5.02 21.34 27.43
CA GLY A 376 -4.19 22.51 27.34
C GLY A 376 -4.46 23.45 28.52
N GLU A 377 -3.44 23.70 29.34
CA GLU A 377 -3.00 25.09 29.45
C GLU A 377 -2.73 25.57 28.03
N GLU A 378 -3.28 26.72 27.68
CA GLU A 378 -3.36 27.27 26.34
C GLU A 378 -2.06 27.08 25.55
N ASN A 379 -2.18 26.56 24.32
CA ASN A 379 -1.10 26.52 23.33
C ASN A 379 -0.75 27.95 22.88
N SER A 380 -0.12 28.73 23.77
CA SER A 380 0.70 29.87 23.40
C SER A 380 2.10 29.35 23.09
N ARG A 381 2.49 29.39 21.81
CA ARG A 381 3.83 29.12 21.26
C ARG A 381 4.14 27.67 20.89
N LEU A 382 3.83 27.33 19.64
CA LEU A 382 4.68 26.51 18.78
C LEU A 382 4.81 27.17 17.40
#